data_AF-A0A524CLL3-F1
#
_entry.id   AF-A0A524CLL3-F1
#
_cell.length_a   1.000
_cell.length_b   1.000
_cell.length_c   1.000
_cell.angle_alpha   90.00
_cell.angle_beta   90.00
_cell.angle_gamma   90.00
#
_symmetry.space_group_name_H-M   'P 1'
#
loop_
_entity.id
_entity.type
_entity.pdbx_description
1 polymer ?
#
loop_
_entity_poly.entity_id
_entity_poly.type
_entity_poly.pdbx_seq_one_letter_code
_entity_poly.pdbx_strand_id
1 'polypeptide(L)'
;ASHSTLINNTIKNNVKHGIIITYYSTYNTIKYNTILGNGWDCIFESTGTANNIIEDNICDDTDETTPIPGYQLMLIISALTFLVIPLIIITKKREQIVIS
;
A
#
# COMPACT_ATOMS: atom_id res chain seq x y z
N ALA A 1 -5.68 26.21 5.51
CA ALA A 1 -6.08 25.39 6.67
C ALA A 1 -4.94 25.41 7.68
N SER A 2 -5.24 25.58 8.97
CA SER A 2 -4.22 25.54 10.01
C SER A 2 -4.60 24.54 11.08
N HIS A 3 -3.62 23.98 11.79
CA HIS A 3 -3.83 23.00 12.87
C HIS A 3 -4.51 21.70 12.41
N SER A 4 -4.35 21.31 11.14
CA SER A 4 -4.84 20.02 10.65
C SER A 4 -3.82 18.90 10.91
N THR A 5 -4.33 17.68 11.09
CA THR A 5 -3.49 16.49 11.35
C THR A 5 -3.80 15.43 10.32
N LEU A 6 -2.75 14.94 9.65
CA LEU A 6 -2.81 13.85 8.69
C LEU A 6 -1.75 12.81 9.06
N ILE A 7 -2.19 11.72 9.68
CA ILE A 7 -1.30 10.70 10.26
C ILE A 7 -1.71 9.30 9.82
N ASN A 8 -0.74 8.45 9.49
CA ASN A 8 -0.93 7.03 9.15
C ASN A 8 -1.85 6.79 7.94
N ASN A 9 -1.74 7.62 6.89
CA ASN A 9 -2.51 7.45 5.65
C ASN A 9 -1.65 6.88 4.53
N THR A 10 -2.30 6.19 3.60
CA THR A 10 -1.70 5.80 2.32
C THR A 10 -2.28 6.68 1.21
N ILE A 11 -1.43 7.45 0.55
CA ILE A 11 -1.79 8.39 -0.52
C ILE A 11 -0.97 8.04 -1.75
N LYS A 12 -1.62 7.68 -2.85
CA LYS A 12 -0.89 7.15 -3.99
C LYS A 12 -1.52 7.46 -5.33
N ASN A 13 -0.70 7.40 -6.38
CA ASN A 13 -1.13 7.48 -7.77
C ASN A 13 -1.89 8.78 -8.09
N ASN A 14 -1.55 9.89 -7.42
CA ASN A 14 -2.11 11.19 -7.78
C ASN A 14 -1.35 11.75 -8.98
N VAL A 15 -2.08 12.36 -9.92
CA VAL A 15 -1.53 12.94 -11.15
C VAL A 15 -0.44 13.98 -10.88
N LYS A 16 -0.50 14.66 -9.73
CA LYS A 16 0.38 15.78 -9.39
C LYS A 16 1.06 15.54 -8.05
N HIS A 17 0.62 16.21 -6.99
CA HIS A 17 1.22 16.05 -5.67
C HIS A 17 0.45 15.03 -4.84
N GLY A 18 1.13 14.34 -3.92
CA GLY A 18 0.46 13.50 -2.92
C GLY A 18 -0.31 14.34 -1.91
N ILE A 19 0.38 15.25 -1.21
CA ILE A 19 -0.23 16.22 -0.29
C ILE A 19 0.17 17.65 -0.69
N ILE A 20 -0.77 18.59 -0.57
CA ILE A 20 -0.51 20.02 -0.76
C ILE A 20 -0.92 20.79 0.49
N ILE A 21 0.02 21.54 1.07
CA ILE A 21 -0.26 22.57 2.08
C ILE A 21 -0.33 23.92 1.36
N THR A 22 -1.53 24.50 1.24
CA THR A 22 -1.78 25.69 0.40
C THR A 22 -1.74 27.01 1.18
N TYR A 23 -1.33 28.10 0.55
CA TYR A 23 -1.50 29.51 0.95
C TYR A 23 -1.71 29.82 2.44
N TYR A 24 -0.66 30.31 3.09
CA TYR A 24 -0.72 30.79 4.48
C TYR A 24 -1.23 29.76 5.51
N SER A 25 -1.26 28.48 5.13
CA SER A 25 -1.59 27.36 6.02
C SER A 25 -0.44 27.11 6.97
N THR A 26 -0.75 27.02 8.25
CA THR A 26 0.24 26.96 9.32
C THR A 26 -0.08 25.93 10.38
N TYR A 27 0.93 25.44 11.10
CA TYR A 27 0.76 24.52 12.24
C TYR A 27 0.08 23.20 11.89
N ASN A 28 0.22 22.69 10.67
CA ASN A 28 -0.28 21.37 10.30
C ASN A 28 0.72 20.28 10.67
N THR A 29 0.22 19.09 11.00
CA THR A 29 1.04 17.91 11.31
C THR A 29 0.79 16.83 10.28
N ILE A 30 1.81 16.46 9.52
CA ILE A 30 1.79 15.40 8.53
C ILE A 30 2.86 14.39 8.93
N LYS A 31 2.45 13.24 9.49
CA LYS A 31 3.40 12.23 9.97
C LYS A 31 3.03 10.80 9.62
N TYR A 32 4.03 9.94 9.46
CA TYR A 32 3.83 8.50 9.29
C TYR A 32 2.93 8.12 8.11
N ASN A 33 2.86 8.96 7.09
CA ASN A 33 2.08 8.65 5.88
C ASN A 33 2.97 7.94 4.85
N THR A 34 2.35 7.05 4.07
CA THR A 34 2.97 6.39 2.92
C THR A 34 2.45 7.05 1.65
N ILE A 35 3.32 7.75 0.93
CA ILE A 35 2.96 8.61 -0.18
C ILE A 35 3.74 8.20 -1.43
N LEU A 36 3.09 7.51 -2.36
CA LEU A 36 3.77 6.74 -3.42
C LEU A 36 3.25 7.05 -4.83
N GLY A 37 4.11 7.02 -5.84
CA GLY A 37 3.71 7.05 -7.25
C GLY A 37 2.92 8.30 -7.65
N ASN A 38 3.22 9.44 -7.02
CA ASN A 38 2.60 10.72 -7.39
C ASN A 38 3.43 11.38 -8.48
N GLY A 39 2.79 12.09 -9.41
CA GLY A 39 3.48 12.57 -10.61
C GLY A 39 4.56 13.62 -10.33
N TRP A 40 4.38 14.44 -9.30
CA TRP A 40 5.25 15.55 -8.89
C TRP A 40 5.65 15.34 -7.42
N ASP A 41 5.63 16.37 -6.57
CA ASP A 41 6.10 16.24 -5.19
C ASP A 41 5.22 15.32 -4.33
N CYS A 42 5.88 14.51 -3.50
CA CYS A 42 5.24 13.77 -2.42
C CYS A 42 4.41 14.68 -1.50
N ILE A 43 5.04 15.74 -0.98
CA ILE A 43 4.41 16.78 -0.16
C ILE A 43 4.88 18.14 -0.65
N PHE A 44 3.96 19.02 -1.02
CA PHE A 44 4.26 20.37 -1.48
C PHE A 44 3.76 21.44 -0.51
N GLU A 45 4.67 22.27 -0.01
CA GLU A 45 4.37 23.45 0.79
C GLU A 45 4.37 24.71 -0.10
N SER A 46 3.21 25.35 -0.21
CA SER A 46 3.03 26.55 -1.04
C SER A 46 3.49 27.83 -0.31
N THR A 47 3.52 28.94 -1.05
CA THR A 47 3.96 30.25 -0.52
C THR A 47 3.19 30.67 0.72
N GLY A 48 3.91 31.18 1.72
CA GLY A 48 3.36 31.70 2.97
C GLY A 48 3.00 30.63 3.99
N THR A 49 3.19 29.35 3.67
CA THR A 49 3.06 28.27 4.67
C THR A 49 4.22 28.31 5.66
N ALA A 50 3.93 28.00 6.93
CA ALA A 50 4.93 28.07 8.00
C ALA A 50 4.54 27.20 9.18
N ASN A 51 5.53 26.81 9.98
CA ASN A 51 5.35 26.07 11.24
C ASN A 51 4.61 24.73 11.08
N ASN A 52 4.66 24.10 9.90
CA ASN A 52 4.14 22.76 9.71
C ASN A 52 5.19 21.73 10.16
N ILE A 53 4.72 20.59 10.66
CA ILE A 53 5.56 19.47 11.07
C ILE A 53 5.35 18.36 10.04
N ILE A 54 6.40 18.07 9.27
CA ILE A 54 6.41 17.04 8.22
C ILE A 54 7.54 16.06 8.54
N GLU A 55 7.20 14.97 9.23
CA GLU A 55 8.20 14.03 9.77
C GLU A 55 7.77 12.58 9.53
N ASP A 56 8.73 11.67 9.40
CA ASP A 56 8.49 10.23 9.33
C ASP A 56 7.51 9.77 8.23
N ASN A 57 7.36 10.54 7.15
CA ASN A 57 6.60 10.13 5.98
C ASN A 57 7.49 9.35 5.02
N ILE A 58 6.93 8.30 4.41
CA ILE A 58 7.59 7.55 3.34
C ILE A 58 7.14 8.17 2.02
N CYS A 59 8.10 8.71 1.27
CA CYS A 59 7.90 9.27 -0.06
C CYS A 59 8.66 8.42 -1.07
N ASP A 60 7.97 7.92 -2.09
CA ASP A 60 8.61 7.22 -3.21
C ASP A 60 7.90 7.56 -4.52
N ASP A 61 8.70 7.71 -5.58
CA ASP A 61 8.21 7.93 -6.94
C ASP A 61 7.85 6.59 -7.60
N THR A 62 8.27 5.47 -7.02
CA THR A 62 7.83 4.18 -7.52
C THR A 62 6.34 4.02 -7.28
N ASP A 63 5.61 3.82 -8.39
CA ASP A 63 4.35 3.11 -8.33
C ASP A 63 4.71 1.72 -7.83
N GLU A 64 4.61 1.47 -6.52
CA GLU A 64 4.53 0.10 -6.04
C GLU A 64 3.48 -0.57 -6.91
N THR A 65 3.91 -1.56 -7.71
CA THR A 65 2.99 -2.36 -8.51
C THR A 65 2.01 -2.96 -7.53
N THR A 66 0.83 -2.34 -7.41
CA THR A 66 -0.14 -2.78 -6.43
C THR A 66 -0.43 -4.24 -6.76
N PRO A 67 -0.38 -5.16 -5.78
CA PRO A 67 -0.87 -6.50 -6.01
C PRO A 67 -2.28 -6.36 -6.57
N ILE A 68 -2.49 -6.82 -7.82
CA ILE A 68 -3.81 -6.77 -8.47
C ILE A 68 -4.81 -7.33 -7.45
N PRO A 69 -5.87 -6.59 -7.07
CA PRO A 69 -6.81 -7.07 -6.07
C PRO A 69 -7.29 -8.48 -6.43
N GLY A 70 -7.05 -9.45 -5.55
CA GLY A 70 -7.36 -10.86 -5.79
C GLY A 70 -6.24 -11.71 -6.38
N TYR A 71 -5.07 -11.15 -6.73
CA TYR A 71 -3.91 -11.93 -7.20
C TYR A 71 -3.43 -12.90 -6.13
N GLN A 72 -3.30 -12.46 -4.87
CA GLN A 72 -2.95 -13.37 -3.77
C GLN A 72 -4.00 -14.46 -3.56
N LEU A 73 -5.29 -14.13 -3.70
CA LEU A 73 -6.36 -15.11 -3.63
C LEU A 73 -6.29 -16.11 -4.79
N MET A 74 -6.02 -15.64 -6.02
CA MET A 74 -5.81 -16.51 -7.18
C MET A 74 -4.60 -17.43 -7.03
N LEU A 75 -3.48 -16.94 -6.48
CA LEU A 75 -2.31 -17.76 -6.19
C LEU A 75 -2.61 -18.83 -5.13
N ILE A 76 -3.37 -18.49 -4.09
CA ILE A 76 -3.80 -19.46 -3.08
C ILE A 76 -4.73 -20.50 -3.70
N ILE A 77 -5.71 -20.09 -4.50
CA ILE A 77 -6.64 -21.00 -5.20
C ILE A 77 -5.86 -21.93 -6.14
N SER A 78 -4.91 -21.40 -6.92
CA SER A 78 -4.12 -22.21 -7.85
C SER A 78 -3.23 -23.21 -7.11
N ALA A 79 -2.61 -22.81 -6.00
CA ALA A 79 -1.85 -23.74 -5.16
C ALA A 79 -2.74 -24.85 -4.58
N LEU A 80 -3.95 -24.51 -4.13
CA LEU A 80 -4.90 -25.51 -3.62
C LEU A 80 -5.33 -26.51 -4.69
N THR A 81 -5.69 -26.04 -5.88
CA THR A 81 -6.21 -26.91 -6.95
C THR A 81 -5.14 -27.75 -7.63
N PHE A 82 -3.93 -27.20 -7.85
CA PHE A 82 -2.88 -27.89 -8.60
C PHE A 82 -1.84 -28.59 -7.74
N LEU A 83 -1.66 -28.20 -6.48
CA LEU A 83 -0.69 -28.84 -5.59
C LEU A 83 -1.42 -29.64 -4.50
N VAL A 84 -2.23 -28.98 -3.68
CA VAL A 84 -2.75 -29.57 -2.44
C VAL A 84 -3.76 -30.69 -2.69
N ILE A 85 -4.79 -30.45 -3.52
CA ILE A 85 -5.82 -31.45 -3.81
C ILE A 85 -5.23 -32.72 -4.47
N PRO A 86 -4.38 -32.62 -5.51
CA PRO A 86 -3.73 -33.79 -6.10
C PRO A 86 -2.87 -34.56 -5.09
N LEU A 87 -2.11 -33.87 -4.24
CA LEU A 87 -1.33 -34.49 -3.17
C LEU A 87 -2.22 -35.29 -2.21
N ILE A 88 -3.34 -34.71 -1.76
CA ILE A 88 -4.30 -35.41 -0.88
C ILE A 88 -4.89 -36.66 -1.57
N ILE A 89 -5.21 -36.58 -2.87
CA ILE A 89 -5.72 -37.73 -3.62
C ILE A 89 -4.66 -38.83 -3.71
N ILE A 90 -3.40 -38.47 -3.98
CA ILE A 90 -2.30 -39.42 -4.08
C ILE A 90 -2.02 -40.08 -2.73
N THR A 91 -1.97 -39.32 -1.63
CA THR A 91 -1.71 -39.87 -0.30
C THR A 91 -2.81 -40.82 0.13
N LYS A 92 -4.09 -40.44 -0.05
CA LYS A 92 -5.23 -41.34 0.25
C LYS A 92 -5.22 -42.61 -0.60
N LYS A 93 -4.88 -42.53 -1.89
CA LYS A 93 -4.73 -43.72 -2.74
C LYS A 93 -3.61 -44.63 -2.23
N ARG A 94 -2.49 -44.08 -1.79
CA ARG A 94 -1.37 -44.86 -1.23
C ARG A 94 -1.77 -45.58 0.05
N GLU A 95 -2.48 -44.89 0.97
CA GLU A 95 -2.98 -45.51 2.21
C GLU A 95 -3.93 -46.68 1.93
N GLN A 96 -4.85 -46.55 0.97
CA GLN A 96 -5.78 -47.62 0.61
C GLN A 96 -5.08 -48.87 0.05
N ILE A 97 -4.02 -48.70 -0.75
CA ILE A 97 -3.24 -49.83 -1.31
C ILE A 97 -2.44 -50.55 -0.22
N VAL A 98 -1.97 -49.85 0.81
CA VAL A 98 -1.19 -50.47 1.90
C VAL A 98 -2.07 -51.33 2.81
N ILE A 99 -3.38 -51.11 2.83
CA ILE A 99 -4.34 -51.81 3.70
C ILE A 99 -5.06 -52.97 2.95
N SER A 100 -4.89 -53.09 1.63
CA SER A 100 -5.44 -54.18 0.78
C SER A 100 -4.44 -55.29 0.53
#